data_AF-A0A356TSC6-F1
#
_entry.id   AF-A0A356TSC6-F1
#
_cell.length_a   1.000
_cell.length_b   1.000
_cell.length_c   1.000
_cell.angle_alpha   90.00
_cell.angle_beta   90.00
_cell.angle_gamma   90.00
#
_symmetry.space_group_name_H-M   'P 1'
#
loop_
_entity.id
_entity.type
_entity.pdbx_description
1 polymer ?
#
loop_
_entity_poly.entity_id
_entity_poly.type
_entity_poly.pdbx_seq_one_letter_code
_entity_poly.pdbx_strand_id
1 'polypeptide(L)' 'MTTAHASIRSAFHELTLTLLGLFEVYGAEPALVEHAADEIESILRRHLGAPAGPPGAKGKLALERLLDELEAA' A
#
# COMPACT_ATOMS: atom_id res chain seq x y z
N MET A 1 -2.70 2.58 -19.78
CA MET A 1 -1.57 2.74 -18.84
C MET A 1 -0.26 2.52 -19.57
N THR A 2 0.79 3.26 -19.21
CA THR A 2 2.14 2.93 -19.66
C THR A 2 2.57 1.60 -19.03
N THR A 3 3.41 0.82 -19.70
CA THR A 3 3.99 -0.43 -19.17
C THR A 3 4.68 -0.21 -17.83
N ALA A 4 5.29 0.96 -17.61
CA ALA A 4 5.92 1.33 -16.35
C ALA A 4 4.92 1.44 -15.18
N HIS A 5 3.72 2.00 -15.39
CA HIS A 5 2.72 2.09 -14.32
C HIS A 5 2.19 0.69 -13.93
N ALA A 6 2.03 -0.21 -14.90
CA ALA A 6 1.63 -1.59 -14.62
C ALA A 6 2.69 -2.34 -13.81
N SER A 7 3.97 -2.22 -14.18
CA SER A 7 5.06 -2.83 -13.42
C SER A 7 5.18 -2.28 -11.99
N ILE A 8 5.01 -0.97 -11.81
CA ILE A 8 5.04 -0.35 -10.48
C ILE A 8 3.87 -0.85 -9.63
N ARG A 9 2.64 -0.92 -10.17
CA ARG A 9 1.49 -1.45 -9.43
C ARG A 9 1.70 -2.89 -8.99
N SER A 10 2.19 -3.76 -9.88
CA SER A 10 2.48 -5.16 -9.54
C SER A 10 3.54 -5.27 -8.43
N ALA A 11 4.61 -4.47 -8.47
CA ALA A 11 5.62 -4.48 -7.41
C ALA A 11 5.07 -4.02 -6.05
N PHE A 12 4.24 -2.98 -6.04
CA PHE A 12 3.62 -2.47 -4.81
C PHE A 12 2.55 -3.41 -4.27
N HIS A 13 1.85 -4.15 -5.12
CA HIS A 13 0.90 -5.18 -4.72
C HIS A 13 1.59 -6.30 -3.92
N GLU A 14 2.66 -6.88 -4.50
CA GLU A 14 3.44 -7.93 -3.84
C GLU A 14 4.10 -7.46 -2.53
N LEU A 15 4.64 -6.23 -2.51
CA LEU A 15 5.20 -5.64 -1.30
C LEU A 15 4.15 -5.49 -0.19
N THR A 16 2.96 -5.01 -0.54
CA THR A 16 1.87 -4.78 0.41
C THR A 16 1.35 -6.09 1.00
N LEU A 17 1.18 -7.13 0.17
CA LEU A 17 0.84 -8.49 0.63
C LEU A 17 1.90 -9.05 1.59
N THR A 18 3.18 -8.91 1.24
CA THR A 18 4.28 -9.40 2.06
C THR A 18 4.29 -8.74 3.45
N LEU A 19 4.07 -7.42 3.49
CA LEU A 19 4.04 -6.68 4.75
C LEU A 19 2.81 -7.01 5.60
N LEU A 20 1.64 -7.18 5.00
CA LEU A 20 0.46 -7.64 5.72
C LEU A 20 0.70 -9.00 6.40
N GLY A 21 1.24 -9.97 5.65
CA GLY A 21 1.57 -11.27 6.22
C GLY A 21 2.61 -11.17 7.34
N LEU A 22 3.65 -10.35 7.17
CA LEU A 22 4.67 -10.12 8.21
C LEU A 22 4.05 -9.52 9.48
N PHE A 23 3.23 -8.48 9.33
CA PHE A 23 2.60 -7.80 10.45
C PHE A 23 1.61 -8.69 11.19
N GLU A 24 0.85 -9.52 10.48
CA GLU A 24 -0.07 -10.49 11.08
C GLU A 24 0.69 -11.58 11.85
N VAL A 25 1.71 -12.19 11.25
CA VAL A 25 2.46 -13.30 11.87
C VAL A 25 3.17 -12.87 13.15
N TYR A 26 3.75 -11.67 13.17
CA TYR A 26 4.53 -11.18 14.29
C TYR A 26 3.76 -10.27 15.25
N GLY A 27 2.48 -10.00 14.98
CA GLY A 27 1.67 -9.10 15.81
C GLY A 27 2.28 -7.71 15.91
N ALA A 28 2.62 -7.11 14.78
CA ALA A 28 3.34 -5.83 14.73
C ALA A 28 2.57 -4.70 15.43
N GLU A 29 3.32 -3.80 16.07
CA GLU A 29 2.78 -2.62 16.75
C GLU A 29 1.90 -1.79 15.79
N PRO A 30 0.67 -1.41 16.19
CA PRO A 30 -0.24 -0.67 15.30
C PRO A 30 0.36 0.60 14.70
N ALA A 31 1.20 1.31 15.46
CA ALA A 31 1.88 2.52 15.00
C ALA A 31 2.91 2.22 13.88
N LEU A 32 3.58 1.06 13.94
CA LEU A 32 4.49 0.61 12.88
C LEU A 32 3.70 0.30 11.61
N VAL A 33 2.57 -0.38 11.74
CA VAL A 33 1.70 -0.74 10.60
C VAL A 33 1.13 0.53 9.96
N GLU A 34 0.70 1.51 10.76
CA GLU A 34 0.17 2.79 10.27
C GLU A 34 1.23 3.58 9.51
N HIS A 35 2.42 3.74 10.08
CA HIS A 35 3.51 4.46 9.42
C HIS A 35 3.95 3.76 8.12
N ALA A 36 4.04 2.42 8.11
CA ALA A 36 4.37 1.68 6.91
C ALA A 36 3.33 1.89 5.80
N ALA A 37 2.04 1.86 6.14
CA ALA A 37 0.98 2.10 5.18
C ALA A 37 1.04 3.51 4.56
N ASP A 38 1.27 4.53 5.37
CA ASP A 38 1.40 5.92 4.92
C ASP A 38 2.58 6.11 3.96
N GLU A 39 3.74 5.52 4.28
CA GLU A 39 4.94 5.63 3.43
C GLU A 39 4.77 4.88 2.10
N ILE A 40 4.21 3.67 2.12
CA ILE A 40 3.97 2.89 0.91
C ILE A 40 2.99 3.63 -0.01
N GLU A 41 1.89 4.14 0.53
CA GLU A 41 0.93 4.92 -0.23
C GLU A 41 1.61 6.17 -0.84
N SER A 42 2.33 6.94 -0.02
CA SER A 42 3.04 8.15 -0.45
C SER A 42 3.98 7.88 -1.63
N ILE A 43 4.81 6.84 -1.53
CA ILE A 43 5.76 6.46 -2.57
C ILE A 43 5.03 5.99 -3.84
N LEU A 44 4.00 5.15 -3.71
CA LEU A 44 3.21 4.68 -4.85
C LEU A 44 2.58 5.84 -5.62
N ARG A 45 1.89 6.75 -4.91
CA ARG A 45 1.22 7.90 -5.53
C ARG A 45 2.21 8.79 -6.29
N ARG A 46 3.41 9.01 -5.72
CA ARG A 46 4.49 9.76 -6.36
C ARG A 46 4.93 9.13 -7.67
N HIS A 47 5.07 7.81 -7.72
CA HIS A 47 5.43 7.10 -8.94
C HIS A 47 4.31 7.11 -9.99
N LEU A 48 3.05 7.07 -9.57
CA LEU A 48 1.90 7.09 -10.47
C LEU A 48 1.50 8.51 -10.92
N GLY A 49 2.11 9.56 -10.34
CA GLY A 49 1.67 10.94 -10.53
C GLY A 49 0.25 11.20 -10.02
N ALA A 50 -0.20 10.42 -9.04
CA ALA A 50 -1.54 10.48 -8.46
C ALA A 50 -1.57 11.37 -7.21
N PRO A 51 -2.71 12.00 -6.88
CA PRO A 51 -2.87 12.70 -5.61
C PRO A 51 -2.82 11.72 -4.43
N ALA A 52 -2.60 12.24 -3.22
CA ALA A 52 -2.76 11.45 -1.99
C ALA A 52 -4.15 10.82 -1.92
N GLY A 53 -4.25 9.60 -1.40
CA GLY A 53 -5.54 8.94 -1.25
C GLY A 53 -6.41 9.58 -0.18
N PRO A 54 -7.70 9.21 -0.15
CA PRO A 54 -8.65 9.75 0.80
C PRO A 54 -8.24 9.41 2.25
N PRO A 55 -8.41 10.35 3.20
CA PRO A 55 -8.20 10.05 4.60
C PRO A 55 -9.26 9.05 5.09
N GLY A 56 -8.88 8.10 5.95
CA GLY A 56 -9.88 7.31 6.68
C GLY A 56 -9.45 5.90 7.08
N ALA A 57 -8.60 5.24 6.31
CA ALA A 57 -8.04 3.94 6.70
C ALA A 57 -6.73 4.15 7.46
N LYS A 58 -6.51 3.38 8.53
CA LYS A 58 -5.28 3.41 9.36
C LYS A 58 -4.71 2.01 9.50
N GLY A 59 -3.40 1.92 9.63
CA GLY A 59 -2.72 0.65 9.88
C GLY A 59 -3.07 -0.41 8.84
N LYS A 60 -3.46 -1.59 9.31
CA LYS A 60 -3.78 -2.74 8.46
C LYS A 60 -4.85 -2.43 7.41
N LEU A 61 -5.90 -1.70 7.80
CA LEU A 61 -7.00 -1.32 6.91
C LEU A 61 -6.53 -0.42 5.75
N ALA A 62 -5.48 0.38 5.98
CA ALA A 62 -4.90 1.22 4.94
C ALA A 62 -4.14 0.38 3.90
N LEU A 63 -3.43 -0.67 4.34
CA LEU A 63 -2.76 -1.62 3.45
C LEU A 63 -3.76 -2.48 2.67
N GLU A 64 -4.83 -2.95 3.31
CA GLU A 64 -5.91 -3.71 2.64
C GLU A 64 -6.60 -2.85 1.57
N ARG A 65 -6.95 -1.61 1.89
CA ARG A 65 -7.49 -0.65 0.91
C ARG A 65 -6.52 -0.43 -0.25
N LEU A 66 -5.21 -0.31 0.05
CA LEU A 66 -4.20 -0.12 -0.98
C LEU A 66 -4.16 -1.32 -1.95
N LEU A 67 -4.32 -2.54 -1.45
CA LEU A 67 -4.45 -3.74 -2.29
C LEU A 67 -5.69 -3.69 -3.17
N ASP A 68 -6.85 -3.37 -2.60
CA ASP A 68 -8.10 -3.26 -3.37
C ASP A 68 -7.96 -2.25 -4.52
N GLU A 69 -7.32 -1.11 -4.26
CA GLU A 69 -7.05 -0.09 -5.29
C GLU A 69 -6.09 -0.56 -6.37
N LEU A 70 -5.07 -1.33 -6.00
CA LEU A 70 -4.08 -1.89 -6.94
C LEU A 70 -4.68 -2.99 -7.83
N GLU A 71 -5.66 -3.75 -7.32
CA GLU A 71 -6.36 -4.80 -8.06
C GLU A 71 -7.45 -4.26 -8.98
N ALA A 72 -8.10 -3.16 -8.60
CA ALA A 72 -9.17 -2.55 -9.40
C ALA A 72 -8.69 -1.78 -10.64
N ALA A 73 -7.38 -1.51 -10.77
CA ALA A 73 -6.83 -0.47 -11.63
C ALA A 73 -5.97 -0.97 -12.80
#